data_AF-A0A4Z2FN25-F1
#
_entry.id   AF-A0A4Z2FN25-F1
#
_cell.length_a   1.000
_cell.length_b   1.000
_cell.length_c   1.000
_cell.angle_alpha   90.00
_cell.angle_beta   90.00
_cell.angle_gamma   90.00
#
_symmetry.space_group_name_H-M   'P 1'
#
loop_
_entity.id
_entity.type
_entity.pdbx_description
1 polymer ?
#
loop_
_entity_poly.entity_id
_entity_poly.type
_entity_poly.pdbx_seq_one_letter_code
_entity_poly.pdbx_strand_id
1 'polypeptide(L)'
;MASLNLKCPELILSQFADTGTYAKVITKIHISVPLEILMPDTASEKGKGTKLFSFITENFPGVAFTAIQRKYFNERKGLEYIQQLCAPEFGTVLMEVQAKYYCLAAAAALLKYLEFIQNSVYAGKSLKVIFKGSEQTAMIDSTSAVNLELVVNNRDHRSEHTLLGVLNHTKTTGGARRLRSNILEPLIDVDTINMRLDAIQELLRDEELFFGLKDGRELSHTMFDVILEQIKTVINEDITYLKGSLNLRTQKCYAVRPDINEFLDIARRAYTEIVDDIAGV
;
A
#
# COMPACT_ATOMS: atom_id res chain seq x y z
N MET A 1 -3.25 -12.73 -4.10
CA MET A 1 -3.40 -11.27 -4.30
C MET A 1 -2.18 -10.57 -3.71
N ALA A 2 -1.81 -9.42 -4.25
CA ALA A 2 -0.78 -8.54 -3.70
C ALA A 2 -1.29 -7.10 -3.78
N SER A 3 -1.05 -6.29 -2.75
CA SER A 3 -1.35 -4.86 -2.74
C SER A 3 -0.14 -4.08 -2.24
N LEU A 4 0.09 -2.90 -2.84
CA LEU A 4 1.21 -2.03 -2.48
C LEU A 4 0.67 -0.64 -2.20
N ASN A 5 1.12 -0.05 -1.10
CA ASN A 5 0.88 1.35 -0.80
C ASN A 5 2.05 2.19 -1.35
N LEU A 6 1.74 3.25 -2.11
CA LEU A 6 2.78 4.15 -2.65
C LEU A 6 3.23 5.21 -1.62
N LYS A 7 2.39 5.52 -0.63
CA LYS A 7 2.71 6.51 0.41
C LYS A 7 3.55 5.92 1.54
N CYS A 8 3.46 4.61 1.75
CA CYS A 8 4.25 3.86 2.71
C CYS A 8 4.76 2.63 1.98
N PRO A 9 6.08 2.37 1.93
CA PRO A 9 6.66 1.25 1.17
C PRO A 9 6.32 -0.11 1.83
N GLU A 10 5.04 -0.48 1.79
CA GLU A 10 4.45 -1.65 2.41
C GLU A 10 3.76 -2.50 1.34
N LEU A 11 4.29 -3.70 1.13
CA LEU A 11 3.76 -4.72 0.24
C LEU A 11 3.02 -5.77 1.07
N ILE A 12 1.71 -5.87 0.86
CA ILE A 12 0.85 -6.83 1.55
C ILE A 12 0.53 -7.97 0.60
N LEU A 13 0.94 -9.18 1.01
CA LEU A 13 0.69 -10.42 0.29
C LEU A 13 -0.45 -11.16 0.98
N SER A 14 -1.34 -11.74 0.18
CA SER A 14 -2.45 -12.55 0.69
C SER A 14 -2.77 -13.70 -0.26
N GLN A 15 -2.97 -14.88 0.32
CA GLN A 15 -3.41 -16.07 -0.41
C GLN A 15 -4.37 -16.85 0.48
N PHE A 16 -5.56 -17.12 -0.04
CA PHE A 16 -6.63 -17.83 0.66
C PHE A 16 -7.55 -18.51 -0.35
N ALA A 17 -8.25 -19.56 0.09
CA ALA A 17 -9.34 -20.16 -0.66
C ALA A 17 -10.63 -19.35 -0.44
N ASP A 18 -11.39 -19.17 -1.52
CA ASP A 18 -12.63 -18.38 -1.54
C ASP A 18 -13.83 -19.22 -1.98
N THR A 19 -15.03 -18.69 -1.78
CA THR A 19 -16.30 -19.28 -2.25
C THR A 19 -16.56 -18.91 -3.72
N GLY A 20 -17.56 -19.55 -4.34
CA GLY A 20 -17.95 -19.23 -5.73
C GLY A 20 -18.42 -17.79 -5.96
N THR A 21 -18.71 -17.05 -4.89
CA THR A 21 -19.09 -15.62 -4.89
C THR A 21 -17.91 -14.68 -4.65
N TYR A 22 -16.70 -15.20 -4.44
CA TYR A 22 -15.48 -14.41 -4.19
C TYR A 22 -15.59 -13.41 -3.03
N ALA A 23 -16.36 -13.75 -1.99
CA ALA A 23 -16.67 -12.85 -0.89
C ALA A 23 -15.40 -12.38 -0.15
N LYS A 24 -14.40 -13.25 0.03
CA LYS A 24 -13.15 -12.87 0.70
C LYS A 24 -12.34 -11.89 -0.14
N VAL A 25 -12.22 -12.13 -1.44
CA VAL A 25 -11.51 -11.20 -2.35
C VAL A 25 -12.17 -9.84 -2.35
N ILE A 26 -13.50 -9.78 -2.52
CA ILE A 26 -14.25 -8.51 -2.56
C ILE A 26 -14.08 -7.74 -1.25
N THR A 27 -14.17 -8.41 -0.10
CA THR A 27 -13.95 -7.81 1.22
C THR A 27 -12.53 -7.26 1.36
N LYS A 28 -11.51 -8.01 0.89
CA LYS A 28 -10.11 -7.57 0.94
C LYS A 28 -9.84 -6.34 0.06
N ILE A 29 -10.51 -6.24 -1.09
CA ILE A 29 -10.44 -5.06 -1.96
C ILE A 29 -11.11 -3.85 -1.29
N HIS A 30 -12.28 -4.04 -0.65
CA HIS A 30 -12.95 -2.98 0.12
C HIS A 30 -12.11 -2.45 1.30
N ILE A 31 -11.29 -3.30 1.91
CA ILE A 31 -10.35 -2.92 2.97
C ILE A 31 -9.17 -2.13 2.38
N SER A 32 -8.66 -2.56 1.23
CA SER A 32 -7.46 -1.98 0.62
C SER A 32 -7.74 -0.63 -0.06
N VAL A 33 -8.98 -0.38 -0.50
CA VAL A 33 -9.42 0.83 -1.24
C VAL A 33 -8.41 1.20 -2.34
N PRO A 34 -8.21 0.33 -3.35
CA PRO A 34 -7.20 0.56 -4.37
C PRO A 34 -7.58 1.73 -5.29
N LEU A 35 -6.57 2.48 -5.73
CA LEU A 35 -6.72 3.47 -6.80
C LEU A 35 -6.79 2.80 -8.19
N GLU A 36 -6.11 1.68 -8.34
CA GLU A 36 -6.01 0.93 -9.58
C GLU A 36 -5.93 -0.58 -9.28
N ILE A 37 -6.63 -1.40 -10.06
CA ILE A 37 -6.61 -2.86 -9.95
C ILE A 37 -5.92 -3.44 -11.19
N LEU A 38 -4.90 -4.25 -10.93
CA LEU A 38 -4.12 -4.93 -11.97
C LEU A 38 -4.57 -6.38 -12.09
N MET A 39 -4.86 -6.83 -13.30
CA MET A 39 -5.24 -8.22 -13.55
C MET A 39 -4.58 -8.79 -14.82
N PRO A 40 -4.43 -10.12 -14.92
CA PRO A 40 -3.98 -10.75 -16.15
C PRO A 40 -4.91 -10.41 -17.33
N ASP A 41 -4.34 -10.15 -18.50
CA ASP A 41 -5.07 -9.97 -19.75
C ASP A 41 -6.03 -11.13 -20.08
N THR A 42 -5.64 -12.35 -19.72
CA THR A 42 -6.50 -13.56 -19.84
C THR A 42 -7.74 -13.53 -18.94
N ALA A 43 -7.74 -12.75 -17.86
CA ALA A 43 -8.86 -12.66 -16.91
C ALA A 43 -9.81 -11.48 -17.19
N SER A 44 -9.32 -10.48 -17.94
CA SER A 44 -9.99 -9.23 -18.30
C SER A 44 -10.85 -9.38 -19.57
N GLU A 45 -11.36 -8.27 -20.11
CA GLU A 45 -12.25 -8.20 -21.29
C GLU A 45 -11.63 -8.89 -22.52
N LYS A 46 -10.30 -8.81 -22.67
CA LYS A 46 -9.55 -9.49 -23.76
C LYS A 46 -9.65 -11.03 -23.68
N GLY A 47 -9.96 -11.59 -22.52
CA GLY A 47 -10.07 -13.03 -22.25
C GLY A 47 -11.49 -13.54 -22.01
N LYS A 48 -12.52 -12.86 -22.55
CA LYS A 48 -13.97 -13.13 -22.34
C LYS A 48 -14.53 -12.80 -20.95
N GLY A 49 -13.79 -12.08 -20.09
CA GLY A 49 -14.27 -11.61 -18.80
C GLY A 49 -14.60 -12.74 -17.82
N THR A 50 -13.69 -13.03 -16.89
CA THR A 50 -13.96 -14.05 -15.86
C THR A 50 -15.10 -13.63 -14.93
N LYS A 51 -15.77 -14.59 -14.25
CA LYS A 51 -16.76 -14.29 -13.20
C LYS A 51 -16.20 -13.36 -12.12
N LEU A 52 -14.91 -13.50 -11.81
CA LEU A 52 -14.23 -12.60 -10.88
C LEU A 52 -14.15 -11.17 -11.42
N PHE A 53 -13.83 -10.99 -12.72
CA PHE A 53 -13.81 -9.68 -13.35
C PHE A 53 -15.19 -9.01 -13.29
N SER A 54 -16.27 -9.73 -13.62
CA SER A 54 -17.62 -9.15 -13.53
C SER A 54 -17.97 -8.72 -12.11
N PHE A 55 -17.73 -9.57 -11.11
CA PHE A 55 -18.01 -9.22 -9.72
C PHE A 55 -17.21 -8.01 -9.22
N ILE A 56 -15.92 -7.90 -9.56
CA ILE A 56 -15.13 -6.75 -9.14
C ILE A 56 -15.60 -5.48 -9.88
N THR A 57 -15.88 -5.55 -11.18
CA THR A 57 -16.38 -4.39 -11.94
C THR A 57 -17.74 -3.89 -11.42
N GLU A 58 -18.63 -4.80 -11.04
CA GLU A 58 -19.94 -4.47 -10.44
C GLU A 58 -19.79 -3.83 -9.05
N ASN A 59 -18.89 -4.34 -8.21
CA ASN A 59 -18.69 -3.82 -6.85
C ASN A 59 -17.83 -2.54 -6.80
N PHE A 60 -17.02 -2.26 -7.83
CA PHE A 60 -16.06 -1.15 -7.84
C PHE A 60 -16.10 -0.33 -9.15
N PRO A 61 -17.23 0.34 -9.48
CA PRO A 61 -17.38 1.06 -10.75
C PRO A 61 -16.44 2.28 -10.91
N GLY A 62 -15.84 2.77 -9.83
CA GLY A 62 -14.95 3.94 -9.83
C GLY A 62 -13.45 3.61 -9.86
N VAL A 63 -13.05 2.33 -9.89
CA VAL A 63 -11.64 1.93 -9.82
C VAL A 63 -11.12 1.62 -11.22
N ALA A 64 -9.95 2.16 -11.57
CA ALA A 64 -9.31 1.92 -12.86
C ALA A 64 -8.80 0.47 -12.96
N PHE A 65 -9.03 -0.17 -14.11
CA PHE A 65 -8.53 -1.51 -14.40
C PHE A 65 -7.45 -1.49 -15.47
N THR A 66 -6.32 -2.11 -15.16
CA THR A 66 -5.22 -2.28 -16.11
C THR A 66 -4.89 -3.75 -16.32
N ALA A 67 -4.96 -4.17 -17.59
CA ALA A 67 -4.65 -5.54 -17.99
C ALA A 67 -3.14 -5.70 -18.22
N ILE A 68 -2.53 -6.67 -17.53
CA ILE A 68 -1.11 -7.00 -17.63
C ILE A 68 -0.96 -8.35 -18.31
N GLN A 69 0.04 -8.48 -19.19
CA GLN A 69 0.30 -9.76 -19.86
C GLN A 69 0.57 -10.89 -18.86
N ARG A 70 -0.09 -12.04 -19.03
CA ARG A 70 0.03 -13.21 -18.13
C ARG A 70 1.48 -13.65 -17.87
N LYS A 71 2.40 -13.41 -18.81
CA LYS A 71 3.83 -13.75 -18.71
C LYS A 71 4.56 -13.09 -17.52
N TYR A 72 4.05 -11.97 -17.03
CA TYR A 72 4.64 -11.25 -15.90
C TYR A 72 4.21 -11.79 -14.54
N PHE A 73 3.16 -12.62 -14.50
CA PHE A 73 2.70 -13.30 -13.28
C PHE A 73 3.51 -14.59 -13.07
N ASN A 74 4.74 -14.44 -12.58
CA ASN A 74 5.67 -15.53 -12.35
C ASN A 74 6.13 -15.59 -10.88
N GLU A 75 5.92 -16.74 -10.25
CA GLU A 75 6.19 -16.98 -8.83
C GLU A 75 7.68 -16.93 -8.48
N ARG A 76 8.55 -17.45 -9.34
CA ARG A 76 10.01 -17.46 -9.13
C ARG A 76 10.55 -16.04 -9.13
N LYS A 77 10.18 -15.23 -10.13
CA LYS A 77 10.53 -13.80 -10.17
C LYS A 77 9.94 -13.03 -8.99
N GLY A 78 8.72 -13.38 -8.57
CA GLY A 78 8.09 -12.78 -7.39
C GLY A 78 8.91 -13.00 -6.12
N LEU A 79 9.40 -14.23 -5.91
CA LEU A 79 10.26 -14.56 -4.79
C LEU A 79 11.61 -13.82 -4.87
N GLU A 80 12.25 -13.80 -6.03
CA GLU A 80 13.51 -13.07 -6.27
C GLU A 80 13.36 -11.58 -5.93
N TYR A 81 12.27 -10.94 -6.38
CA TYR A 81 12.00 -9.53 -6.07
C TYR A 81 11.76 -9.27 -4.59
N ILE A 82 11.02 -10.15 -3.91
CA ILE A 82 10.79 -10.02 -2.47
C ILE A 82 12.12 -10.19 -1.71
N GLN A 83 12.96 -11.15 -2.08
CA GLN A 83 14.28 -11.33 -1.45
C GLN A 83 15.20 -10.12 -1.64
N GLN A 84 15.14 -9.47 -2.79
CA GLN A 84 15.96 -8.28 -3.08
C GLN A 84 15.44 -7.02 -2.36
N LEU A 85 14.12 -6.84 -2.29
CA LEU A 85 13.51 -5.59 -1.83
C LEU A 85 13.12 -5.62 -0.34
N CYS A 86 12.86 -6.79 0.24
CA CYS A 86 12.38 -6.92 1.63
C CYS A 86 13.43 -6.43 2.63
N ALA A 87 13.02 -5.56 3.54
CA ALA A 87 13.86 -5.15 4.66
C ALA A 87 14.16 -6.35 5.58
N PRO A 88 15.40 -6.46 6.10
CA PRO A 88 15.87 -7.64 6.84
C PRO A 88 15.02 -7.95 8.08
N GLU A 89 14.45 -6.92 8.71
CA GLU A 89 13.53 -7.01 9.85
C GLU A 89 12.27 -7.84 9.56
N PHE A 90 11.80 -7.84 8.31
CA PHE A 90 10.61 -8.56 7.87
C PHE A 90 10.97 -9.84 7.08
N GLY A 91 12.23 -10.30 7.16
CA GLY A 91 12.72 -11.45 6.42
C GLY A 91 12.02 -12.77 6.76
N THR A 92 11.42 -12.89 7.95
CA THR A 92 10.66 -14.08 8.38
C THR A 92 9.51 -14.42 7.45
N VAL A 93 8.92 -13.42 6.79
CA VAL A 93 7.81 -13.59 5.84
C VAL A 93 8.23 -14.45 4.65
N LEU A 94 9.51 -14.47 4.27
CA LEU A 94 10.00 -15.29 3.15
C LEU A 94 9.72 -16.79 3.36
N MET A 95 9.87 -17.29 4.59
CA MET A 95 9.61 -18.70 4.91
C MET A 95 8.13 -19.04 4.76
N GLU A 96 7.24 -18.09 5.08
CA GLU A 96 5.78 -18.28 5.02
C GLU A 96 5.26 -18.23 3.58
N VAL A 97 5.80 -17.34 2.74
CA VAL A 97 5.30 -17.13 1.38
C VAL A 97 5.93 -18.06 0.34
N GLN A 98 7.00 -18.78 0.65
CA GLN A 98 7.73 -19.61 -0.32
C GLN A 98 6.83 -20.68 -0.98
N ALA A 99 5.87 -21.24 -0.23
CA ALA A 99 4.90 -22.21 -0.73
C ALA A 99 3.61 -21.57 -1.32
N LYS A 100 3.54 -20.24 -1.38
CA LYS A 100 2.32 -19.48 -1.75
C LYS A 100 2.47 -18.88 -3.16
N TYR A 101 2.43 -19.74 -4.16
CA TYR A 101 2.72 -19.39 -5.56
C TYR A 101 1.85 -18.25 -6.14
N TYR A 102 0.56 -18.17 -5.77
CA TYR A 102 -0.35 -17.19 -6.36
C TYR A 102 -0.11 -15.76 -5.88
N CYS A 103 0.22 -15.56 -4.60
CA CYS A 103 0.57 -14.21 -4.13
C CYS A 103 1.94 -13.77 -4.66
N LEU A 104 2.90 -14.69 -4.78
CA LEU A 104 4.20 -14.41 -5.38
C LEU A 104 4.08 -13.99 -6.85
N ALA A 105 3.28 -14.71 -7.64
CA ALA A 105 3.04 -14.36 -9.04
C ALA A 105 2.35 -12.99 -9.19
N ALA A 106 1.39 -12.67 -8.30
CA ALA A 106 0.74 -11.35 -8.28
C ALA A 106 1.72 -10.24 -7.89
N ALA A 107 2.59 -10.48 -6.91
CA ALA A 107 3.62 -9.53 -6.50
C ALA A 107 4.62 -9.23 -7.63
N ALA A 108 5.02 -10.26 -8.39
CA ALA A 108 5.92 -10.10 -9.54
C ALA A 108 5.34 -9.14 -10.59
N ALA A 109 4.07 -9.35 -10.96
CA ALA A 109 3.38 -8.50 -11.91
C ALA A 109 3.20 -7.07 -11.39
N LEU A 110 2.85 -6.91 -10.11
CA LEU A 110 2.67 -5.61 -9.46
C LEU A 110 3.98 -4.80 -9.42
N LEU A 111 5.08 -5.42 -8.98
CA LEU A 111 6.38 -4.76 -8.92
C LEU A 111 6.90 -4.42 -10.32
N LYS A 112 6.67 -5.31 -11.30
CA LYS A 112 7.04 -5.04 -12.68
C LYS A 112 6.25 -3.89 -13.30
N TYR A 113 4.95 -3.81 -12.98
CA TYR A 113 4.11 -2.71 -13.42
C TYR A 113 4.61 -1.37 -12.88
N LEU A 114 4.99 -1.33 -11.61
CA LEU A 114 5.51 -0.11 -10.98
C LEU A 114 6.85 0.34 -11.58
N GLU A 115 7.73 -0.62 -11.84
CA GLU A 115 9.04 -0.36 -12.45
C GLU A 115 8.88 0.21 -13.88
N PHE A 116 8.01 -0.39 -14.71
CA PHE A 116 7.92 -0.05 -16.14
C PHE A 116 6.92 1.05 -16.47
N ILE A 117 5.76 1.06 -15.82
CA ILE A 117 4.65 1.97 -16.18
C ILE A 117 4.66 3.21 -15.29
N GLN A 118 4.87 3.03 -13.99
CA GLN A 118 4.93 4.15 -13.03
C GLN A 118 6.34 4.75 -12.89
N ASN A 119 7.35 4.14 -13.54
CA ASN A 119 8.76 4.55 -13.49
C ASN A 119 9.24 4.81 -12.05
N SER A 120 8.86 3.91 -11.15
CA SER A 120 9.15 3.96 -9.72
C SER A 120 9.87 2.68 -9.31
N VAL A 121 11.02 2.83 -8.66
CA VAL A 121 11.86 1.72 -8.21
C VAL A 121 12.10 1.86 -6.72
N TYR A 122 11.98 0.75 -6.00
CA TYR A 122 12.30 0.71 -4.57
C TYR A 122 13.77 0.33 -4.38
N ALA A 123 14.43 0.96 -3.41
CA ALA A 123 15.78 0.58 -3.04
C ALA A 123 15.79 -0.85 -2.48
N GLY A 124 16.90 -1.58 -2.68
CA GLY A 124 17.09 -2.89 -2.08
C GLY A 124 16.91 -2.81 -0.56
N LYS A 125 16.26 -3.82 0.03
CA LYS A 125 16.00 -3.92 1.47
C LYS A 125 15.23 -2.75 2.11
N SER A 126 14.43 -2.01 1.33
CA SER A 126 13.64 -0.87 1.83
C SER A 126 12.15 -1.14 1.98
N LEU A 127 11.67 -2.28 1.45
CA LEU A 127 10.26 -2.59 1.38
C LEU A 127 9.82 -3.42 2.58
N LYS A 128 8.79 -2.96 3.29
CA LYS A 128 8.13 -3.74 4.33
C LYS A 128 7.20 -4.75 3.69
N VAL A 129 7.53 -6.03 3.78
CA VAL A 129 6.71 -7.10 3.20
C VAL A 129 5.96 -7.81 4.32
N ILE A 130 4.65 -7.95 4.17
CA ILE A 130 3.78 -8.61 5.17
C ILE A 130 2.90 -9.61 4.47
N PHE A 131 2.85 -10.84 4.99
CA PHE A 131 1.81 -11.78 4.61
C PHE A 131 0.62 -11.67 5.57
N LYS A 132 -0.58 -11.57 5.00
CA LYS A 132 -1.84 -11.61 5.75
C LYS A 132 -2.74 -12.68 5.16
N GLY A 133 -2.90 -13.77 5.89
CA GLY A 133 -3.92 -14.78 5.62
C GLY A 133 -5.35 -14.24 5.82
N SER A 134 -6.34 -15.12 5.61
CA SER A 134 -7.77 -14.84 5.84
C SER A 134 -8.36 -15.72 6.96
N GLU A 135 -7.52 -16.39 7.75
CA GLU A 135 -7.94 -17.50 8.63
C GLU A 135 -8.25 -17.08 10.07
N GLN A 136 -7.86 -15.87 10.50
CA GLN A 136 -7.99 -15.42 11.90
C GLN A 136 -9.00 -14.27 12.09
N THR A 137 -9.86 -14.04 11.10
CA THR A 137 -10.83 -12.94 11.11
C THR A 137 -12.23 -13.45 10.83
N ALA A 138 -13.23 -12.89 11.50
CA ALA A 138 -14.63 -13.18 11.27
C ALA A 138 -15.00 -12.78 9.84
N MET A 139 -15.63 -13.71 9.12
CA MET A 139 -16.08 -13.48 7.76
C MET A 139 -17.34 -12.62 7.77
N ILE A 140 -17.26 -11.41 7.23
CA ILE A 140 -18.40 -10.56 6.89
C ILE A 140 -18.47 -10.49 5.38
N ASP A 141 -19.54 -10.99 4.78
CA ASP A 141 -19.72 -10.88 3.33
C ASP A 141 -20.04 -9.44 2.92
N SER A 142 -19.79 -9.12 1.65
CA SER A 142 -19.98 -7.77 1.11
C SER A 142 -21.44 -7.30 1.24
N THR A 143 -22.41 -8.19 1.06
CA THR A 143 -23.84 -7.85 1.15
C THR A 143 -24.21 -7.52 2.59
N SER A 144 -23.76 -8.31 3.56
CA SER A 144 -23.94 -8.01 4.98
C SER A 144 -23.25 -6.70 5.38
N ALA A 145 -22.04 -6.43 4.89
CA ALA A 145 -21.32 -5.19 5.18
C ALA A 145 -22.07 -3.95 4.67
N VAL A 146 -22.69 -4.06 3.49
CA VAL A 146 -23.52 -3.01 2.88
C VAL A 146 -24.86 -2.87 3.61
N ASN A 147 -25.55 -3.98 3.91
CA ASN A 147 -26.84 -3.96 4.62
C ASN A 147 -26.74 -3.42 6.05
N LEU A 148 -25.61 -3.67 6.72
CA LEU A 148 -25.31 -3.14 8.05
C LEU A 148 -24.69 -1.74 8.00
N GLU A 149 -24.53 -1.16 6.80
CA GLU A 149 -23.91 0.15 6.57
C GLU A 149 -22.60 0.31 7.35
N LEU A 150 -21.76 -0.73 7.35
CA LEU A 150 -20.54 -0.76 8.17
C LEU A 150 -19.58 0.35 7.77
N VAL A 151 -19.56 0.68 6.49
CA VAL A 151 -18.54 1.55 5.89
C VAL A 151 -19.10 2.49 4.83
N VAL A 152 -20.18 2.12 4.15
CA VAL A 152 -20.86 2.93 3.15
C VAL A 152 -22.34 2.93 3.49
N ASN A 153 -22.98 4.10 3.41
CA ASN A 153 -24.41 4.25 3.63
C ASN A 153 -25.17 3.98 2.33
N ASN A 154 -26.30 3.27 2.41
CA ASN A 154 -27.04 2.83 1.22
C ASN A 154 -27.88 3.95 0.58
N ARG A 155 -28.32 4.92 1.39
CA ARG A 155 -29.18 6.02 0.93
C ARG A 155 -28.37 7.18 0.37
N ASP A 156 -27.26 7.52 1.03
CA ASP A 156 -26.36 8.58 0.62
C ASP A 156 -24.91 8.16 0.82
N HIS A 157 -24.19 7.91 -0.28
CA HIS A 157 -22.80 7.48 -0.26
C HIS A 157 -21.83 8.56 0.29
N ARG A 158 -22.29 9.81 0.45
CA ARG A 158 -21.52 10.91 1.06
C ARG A 158 -21.81 11.08 2.54
N SER A 159 -22.81 10.38 3.07
CA SER A 159 -23.20 10.46 4.47
C SER A 159 -22.17 9.76 5.36
N GLU A 160 -21.84 10.41 6.49
CA GLU A 160 -21.03 9.80 7.55
C GLU A 160 -21.86 8.91 8.49
N HIS A 161 -23.17 8.74 8.24
CA HIS A 161 -24.03 7.84 9.00
C HIS A 161 -23.78 6.37 8.64
N THR A 162 -22.64 5.85 9.09
CA THR A 162 -22.20 4.45 8.98
C THR A 162 -21.53 4.04 10.29
N LEU A 163 -21.33 2.75 10.55
CA LEU A 163 -20.60 2.31 11.74
C LEU A 163 -19.18 2.91 11.77
N LEU A 164 -18.48 2.91 10.64
CA LEU A 164 -17.17 3.55 10.51
C LEU A 164 -17.26 5.05 10.78
N GLY A 165 -18.24 5.76 10.24
CA GLY A 165 -18.37 7.21 10.45
C GLY A 165 -18.65 7.58 11.91
N VAL A 166 -19.41 6.76 12.64
CA VAL A 166 -19.65 6.96 14.08
C VAL A 166 -18.41 6.66 14.93
N LEU A 167 -17.64 5.62 14.59
CA LEU A 167 -16.48 5.19 15.40
C LEU A 167 -15.17 5.92 15.05
N ASN A 168 -15.06 6.49 13.84
CA ASN A 168 -13.79 7.00 13.33
C ASN A 168 -13.47 8.41 13.83
N HIS A 169 -12.85 8.48 15.01
CA HIS A 169 -12.20 9.70 15.53
C HIS A 169 -10.67 9.68 15.41
N THR A 170 -10.13 8.84 14.53
CA THR A 170 -8.68 8.70 14.36
C THR A 170 -8.05 9.97 13.77
N LYS A 171 -6.85 10.32 14.21
CA LYS A 171 -6.13 11.53 13.76
C LYS A 171 -5.25 11.31 12.54
N THR A 172 -4.95 10.06 12.19
CA THR A 172 -4.08 9.72 11.07
C THR A 172 -4.83 8.93 10.00
N THR A 173 -4.45 9.13 8.73
CA THR A 173 -5.02 8.33 7.64
C THR A 173 -4.71 6.82 7.79
N GLY A 174 -3.57 6.48 8.41
CA GLY A 174 -3.22 5.11 8.76
C GLY A 174 -4.14 4.52 9.82
N GLY A 175 -4.49 5.30 10.84
CA GLY A 175 -5.46 4.93 11.86
C GLY A 175 -6.85 4.67 11.27
N ALA A 176 -7.35 5.57 10.42
CA ALA A 176 -8.64 5.40 9.75
C ALA A 176 -8.68 4.13 8.88
N ARG A 177 -7.60 3.87 8.12
CA ARG A 177 -7.46 2.62 7.34
C ARG A 177 -7.46 1.38 8.25
N ARG A 178 -6.74 1.44 9.38
CA ARG A 178 -6.67 0.33 10.34
C ARG A 178 -8.03 0.06 10.99
N LEU A 179 -8.76 1.11 11.39
CA LEU A 179 -10.09 0.99 11.96
C LEU A 179 -11.07 0.36 10.97
N ARG A 180 -11.09 0.85 9.72
CA ARG A 180 -11.88 0.25 8.64
C ARG A 180 -11.57 -1.24 8.45
N SER A 181 -10.29 -1.61 8.45
CA SER A 181 -9.88 -3.02 8.38
C SER A 181 -10.39 -3.84 9.56
N ASN A 182 -10.34 -3.31 10.78
CA ASN A 182 -10.84 -4.01 11.97
C ASN A 182 -12.37 -4.20 11.95
N ILE A 183 -13.12 -3.27 11.34
CA ILE A 183 -14.58 -3.38 11.18
C ILE A 183 -14.96 -4.45 10.15
N LEU A 184 -14.26 -4.46 9.00
CA LEU A 184 -14.57 -5.40 7.91
C LEU A 184 -13.99 -6.80 8.11
N GLU A 185 -12.90 -6.91 8.87
CA GLU A 185 -12.25 -8.16 9.27
C GLU A 185 -12.03 -8.18 10.79
N PRO A 186 -13.09 -8.35 11.61
CA PRO A 186 -12.95 -8.46 13.05
C PRO A 186 -12.10 -9.66 13.45
N LEU A 187 -11.34 -9.56 14.53
CA LEU A 187 -10.51 -10.67 15.01
C LEU A 187 -11.37 -11.77 15.65
N ILE A 188 -10.93 -13.03 15.53
CA ILE A 188 -11.51 -14.18 16.25
C ILE A 188 -10.64 -14.56 17.46
N ASP A 189 -9.37 -14.18 17.44
CA ASP A 189 -8.42 -14.52 18.50
C ASP A 189 -8.69 -13.72 19.79
N VAL A 190 -9.09 -14.44 20.84
CA VAL A 190 -9.50 -13.86 22.13
C VAL A 190 -8.34 -13.14 22.81
N ASP A 191 -7.13 -13.70 22.75
CA ASP A 191 -5.95 -13.10 23.41
C ASP A 191 -5.60 -11.75 22.78
N THR A 192 -5.59 -11.67 21.45
CA THR A 192 -5.38 -10.39 20.74
C THR A 192 -6.52 -9.39 21.01
N ILE A 193 -7.76 -9.86 21.14
CA ILE A 193 -8.89 -8.98 21.50
C ILE A 193 -8.69 -8.41 22.91
N ASN A 194 -8.33 -9.24 23.89
CA ASN A 194 -8.09 -8.80 25.26
C ASN A 194 -6.91 -7.82 25.34
N MET A 195 -5.80 -8.08 24.65
CA MET A 195 -4.68 -7.13 24.58
C MET A 195 -5.09 -5.75 24.03
N ARG A 196 -6.02 -5.70 23.05
CA ARG A 196 -6.56 -4.43 22.56
C ARG A 196 -7.45 -3.73 23.58
N LEU A 197 -8.25 -4.50 24.32
CA LEU A 197 -9.11 -3.97 25.38
C LEU A 197 -8.28 -3.44 26.55
N ASP A 198 -7.20 -4.11 26.93
CA ASP A 198 -6.27 -3.66 27.96
C ASP A 198 -5.61 -2.32 27.58
N ALA A 199 -5.17 -2.18 26.33
CA ALA A 199 -4.62 -0.91 25.82
C ALA A 199 -5.67 0.22 25.85
N ILE A 200 -6.93 -0.06 25.53
CA ILE A 200 -8.02 0.92 25.67
C ILE A 200 -8.23 1.27 27.14
N GLN A 201 -8.20 0.27 28.02
CA GLN A 201 -8.40 0.47 29.46
C GLN A 201 -7.29 1.31 30.10
N GLU A 202 -6.06 1.21 29.59
CA GLU A 202 -4.93 2.07 29.96
C GLU A 202 -5.19 3.53 29.54
N LEU A 203 -5.55 3.75 28.27
CA LEU A 203 -5.89 5.08 27.73
C LEU A 203 -7.09 5.73 28.43
N LEU A 204 -8.02 4.94 28.95
CA LEU A 204 -9.17 5.45 29.73
C LEU A 204 -8.80 5.80 31.18
N ARG A 205 -7.71 5.25 31.72
CA ARG A 205 -7.25 5.51 33.10
C ARG A 205 -6.33 6.73 33.16
N ASP A 206 -5.54 6.95 32.11
CA ASP A 206 -4.58 8.05 32.02
C ASP A 206 -5.01 9.06 30.93
N GLU A 207 -5.69 10.13 31.36
CA GLU A 207 -6.13 11.19 30.45
C GLU A 207 -4.94 11.98 29.87
N GLU A 208 -3.87 12.17 30.63
CA GLU A 208 -2.69 12.91 30.15
C GLU A 208 -2.02 12.15 28.99
N LEU A 209 -1.83 10.83 29.15
CA LEU A 209 -1.35 9.95 28.09
C LEU A 209 -2.27 10.01 26.86
N PHE A 210 -3.59 9.92 27.07
CA PHE A 210 -4.55 9.97 25.96
C PHE A 210 -4.48 11.28 25.17
N PHE A 211 -4.48 12.44 25.85
CA PHE A 211 -4.37 13.74 25.17
C PHE A 211 -2.98 13.97 24.59
N GLY A 212 -1.92 13.50 25.27
CA GLY A 212 -0.53 13.55 24.80
C GLY A 212 -0.33 12.81 23.47
N LEU A 213 -0.90 11.62 23.34
CA LEU A 213 -0.90 10.83 22.11
C LEU A 213 -1.79 11.47 21.02
N LYS A 214 -2.95 11.98 21.39
CA LYS A 214 -3.91 12.61 20.45
C LYS A 214 -3.34 13.87 19.79
N ASP A 215 -2.61 14.67 20.56
CA ASP A 215 -1.96 15.90 20.09
C ASP A 215 -0.59 15.62 19.43
N GLY A 216 -0.16 14.35 19.41
CA GLY A 216 1.10 13.93 18.80
C GLY A 216 2.36 14.36 19.56
N ARG A 217 2.21 14.90 20.79
CA ARG A 217 3.33 15.36 21.62
C ARG A 217 4.22 14.20 22.05
N GLU A 218 3.63 13.04 22.28
CA GLU A 218 4.36 11.82 22.64
C GLU A 218 4.84 10.99 21.45
N LEU A 219 4.35 11.28 20.24
CA LEU A 219 4.81 10.63 19.00
C LEU A 219 6.12 11.25 18.47
N SER A 220 6.60 12.34 19.09
CA SER A 220 7.92 12.94 18.84
C SER A 220 9.03 12.06 19.45
N HIS A 221 9.14 10.82 18.99
CA HIS A 221 10.29 9.99 19.32
C HIS A 221 11.51 10.57 18.60
N THR A 222 12.61 10.75 19.33
CA THR A 222 13.93 11.18 18.81
C THR A 222 14.41 10.40 17.58
N MET A 223 13.85 9.21 17.32
CA MET A 223 14.13 8.39 16.15
C MET A 223 13.64 9.06 14.87
N PHE A 224 12.52 9.78 14.90
CA PHE A 224 12.03 10.52 13.74
C PHE A 224 12.96 11.68 13.39
N ASP A 225 13.55 12.34 14.39
CA ASP A 225 14.56 13.39 14.18
C ASP A 225 15.83 12.80 13.55
N VAL A 226 16.29 11.64 14.02
CA VAL A 226 17.44 10.94 13.44
C VAL A 226 17.18 10.54 11.98
N ILE A 227 16.00 9.99 11.68
CA ILE A 227 15.60 9.64 10.32
C ILE A 227 15.52 10.90 9.44
N LEU A 228 14.93 11.98 9.97
CA LEU A 228 14.82 13.25 9.25
C LEU A 228 16.19 13.83 8.92
N GLU A 229 17.14 13.81 9.88
CA GLU A 229 18.52 14.24 9.65
C GLU A 229 19.22 13.37 8.58
N GLN A 230 19.04 12.04 8.63
CA GLN A 230 19.58 11.17 7.58
C GLN A 230 18.98 11.47 6.20
N ILE A 231 17.68 11.78 6.12
CA ILE A 231 17.06 12.17 4.85
C ILE A 231 17.64 13.50 4.37
N LYS A 232 17.82 14.49 5.25
CA LYS A 232 18.36 15.81 4.92
C LYS A 232 19.81 15.78 4.44
N THR A 233 20.62 14.83 4.91
CA THR A 233 22.00 14.68 4.41
C THR A 233 22.04 14.22 2.95
N VAL A 234 21.03 13.48 2.49
CA VAL A 234 21.01 12.88 1.14
C VAL A 234 20.12 13.64 0.17
N ILE A 235 18.96 14.14 0.61
CA ILE A 235 17.94 14.76 -0.24
C ILE A 235 18.05 16.29 -0.16
N ASN A 236 17.90 16.95 -1.31
CA ASN A 236 17.86 18.40 -1.37
C ASN A 236 16.45 18.92 -1.03
N GLU A 237 16.36 19.84 -0.07
CA GLU A 237 15.07 20.34 0.44
C GLU A 237 14.36 21.26 -0.56
N ASP A 238 15.10 21.86 -1.50
CA ASP A 238 14.55 22.75 -2.53
C ASP A 238 13.76 22.00 -3.61
N ILE A 239 13.76 20.66 -3.57
CA ILE A 239 13.16 19.81 -4.58
C ILE A 239 11.68 19.65 -4.31
N THR A 240 10.87 20.18 -5.22
CA THR A 240 9.41 20.15 -5.12
C THR A 240 8.79 19.59 -6.38
N TYR A 241 7.57 19.05 -6.26
CA TYR A 241 6.84 18.58 -7.43
C TYR A 241 6.47 19.77 -8.33
N LEU A 242 7.05 19.81 -9.53
CA LEU A 242 6.72 20.77 -10.57
C LEU A 242 6.02 20.08 -11.74
N LYS A 243 4.94 20.70 -12.25
CA LYS A 243 4.24 20.22 -13.43
C LYS A 243 5.08 20.43 -14.70
N GLY A 244 5.00 19.49 -15.63
CA GLY A 244 5.72 19.50 -16.92
C GLY A 244 6.82 18.44 -17.00
N SER A 245 6.95 17.77 -18.14
CA SER A 245 7.88 16.64 -18.35
C SER A 245 9.35 17.02 -18.11
N LEU A 246 9.77 18.19 -18.58
CA LEU A 246 11.14 18.69 -18.39
C LEU A 246 11.40 19.03 -16.92
N ASN A 247 10.52 19.83 -16.30
CA ASN A 247 10.63 20.22 -14.88
C ASN A 247 10.68 19.00 -13.96
N LEU A 248 9.89 17.96 -14.23
CA LEU A 248 9.89 16.73 -13.44
C LEU A 248 11.21 15.96 -13.60
N ARG A 249 11.80 15.95 -14.80
CA ARG A 249 13.12 15.34 -15.04
C ARG A 249 14.22 16.11 -14.32
N THR A 250 14.20 17.44 -14.38
CA THR A 250 15.14 18.30 -13.66
C THR A 250 15.04 18.08 -12.15
N GLN A 251 13.84 18.15 -11.58
CA GLN A 251 13.60 17.90 -10.15
C GLN A 251 14.07 16.51 -9.71
N LYS A 252 13.88 15.47 -10.55
CA LYS A 252 14.41 14.13 -10.25
C LYS A 252 15.95 14.07 -10.33
N CYS A 253 16.56 14.76 -11.28
CA CYS A 253 18.01 14.76 -11.47
C CYS A 253 18.73 15.39 -10.25
N TYR A 254 18.17 16.47 -9.71
CA TYR A 254 18.72 17.21 -8.57
C TYR A 254 18.15 16.79 -7.20
N ALA A 255 17.34 15.73 -7.15
CA ALA A 255 16.67 15.27 -5.93
C ALA A 255 17.65 14.91 -4.80
N VAL A 256 18.76 14.28 -5.16
CA VAL A 256 19.86 13.95 -4.24
C VAL A 256 20.82 15.13 -4.15
N ARG A 257 21.47 15.39 -3.02
CA ARG A 257 22.49 16.44 -2.93
C ARG A 257 23.71 16.12 -3.81
N PRO A 258 24.51 17.13 -4.22
CA PRO A 258 25.81 16.90 -4.83
C PRO A 258 26.76 16.19 -3.86
N ASP A 259 27.78 15.50 -4.38
CA ASP A 259 28.84 14.81 -3.62
C ASP A 259 28.37 13.58 -2.82
N ILE A 260 27.12 13.16 -2.99
CA ILE A 260 26.59 11.91 -2.41
C ILE A 260 26.89 10.71 -3.30
N ASN A 261 26.90 10.90 -4.63
CA ASN A 261 27.14 9.83 -5.57
C ASN A 261 27.82 10.36 -6.84
N GLU A 262 29.09 10.00 -7.02
CA GLU A 262 29.92 10.47 -8.14
C GLU A 262 29.30 10.14 -9.51
N PHE A 263 28.67 8.98 -9.67
CA PHE A 263 28.02 8.62 -10.94
C PHE A 263 26.79 9.50 -11.22
N LEU A 264 26.05 9.86 -10.17
CA LEU A 264 24.91 10.77 -10.30
C LEU A 264 25.36 12.19 -10.64
N ASP A 265 26.49 12.63 -10.09
CA ASP A 265 27.07 13.95 -10.38
C ASP A 265 27.63 14.03 -11.81
N ILE A 266 28.24 12.94 -12.31
CA ILE A 266 28.62 12.81 -13.72
C ILE A 266 27.37 12.87 -14.61
N ALA A 267 26.31 12.15 -14.26
CA ALA A 267 25.06 12.14 -15.02
C ALA A 267 24.37 13.52 -15.03
N ARG A 268 24.43 14.28 -13.93
CA ARG A 268 23.94 15.67 -13.87
C ARG A 268 24.70 16.59 -14.79
N ARG A 269 26.04 16.49 -14.83
CA ARG A 269 26.86 17.30 -15.71
C ARG A 269 26.49 17.05 -17.17
N ALA A 270 26.41 15.79 -17.58
CA ALA A 270 25.97 15.41 -18.93
C ALA A 270 24.53 15.89 -19.24
N TYR A 271 23.61 15.82 -18.28
CA TYR A 271 22.25 16.33 -18.46
C TYR A 271 22.22 17.87 -18.61
N THR A 272 23.03 18.58 -17.83
CA THR A 272 23.14 20.05 -17.89
C THR A 272 23.67 20.48 -19.25
N GLU A 273 24.75 19.85 -19.73
CA GLU A 273 25.31 20.09 -21.06
C GLU A 273 24.26 19.88 -22.17
N ILE A 274 23.46 18.80 -22.11
CA ILE A 274 22.37 18.55 -23.08
C ILE A 274 21.27 19.61 -23.00
N VAL A 275 20.92 20.07 -21.79
CA VAL A 275 19.89 21.09 -21.62
C VAL A 275 20.37 22.45 -22.13
N ASP A 276 21.63 22.80 -21.88
CA ASP A 276 22.27 24.02 -22.36
C ASP A 276 22.35 24.04 -23.90
N ASP A 277 22.74 22.92 -24.51
CA ASP A 277 22.75 22.73 -25.98
C ASP A 277 21.34 22.94 -26.60
N ILE A 278 20.28 22.51 -25.92
CA ILE A 278 18.89 22.66 -26.38
C ILE A 278 18.37 24.09 -26.13
N ALA A 279 18.81 24.74 -25.06
CA ALA A 279 18.40 26.10 -24.70
C ALA A 279 19.09 27.18 -25.54
N GLY A 280 20.13 26.82 -26.30
CA GLY A 280 20.82 27.73 -27.23
C GLY A 280 21.66 28.78 -26.52
N VAL A 281 22.32 28.41 -25.43
CA VAL A 281 23.39 29.18 -24.79
C VAL A 281 24.74 28.59 -25.18
#